data_AF-A0A7C3FDQ3-F1
#
_entry.id   AF-A0A7C3FDQ3-F1
#
_cell.length_a   1.000
_cell.length_b   1.000
_cell.length_c   1.000
_cell.angle_alpha   90.00
_cell.angle_beta   90.00
_cell.angle_gamma   90.00
#
_symmetry.space_group_name_H-M   'P 1'
#
loop_
_entity.id
_entity.type
_entity.pdbx_description
1 polymer ?
#
loop_
_entity_poly.entity_id
_entity_poly.type
_entity_poly.pdbx_seq_one_letter_code
_entity_poly.pdbx_strand_id
1 'polypeptide(L)'
;MSKRIEHILEVLEEIYKNYEPYGGVGQIQRLRREADRRVARRHGVTYRTVQDKYRRRLSPDIEGVRQFEILVEQWLLGQSDTLQQILLSHAVDAEDESRIRQFFEREGPDSERSERCELPSGDQAFDGSDSEDDVADALTRVISLVDAELSRLLNNMKGAIEGQEKEAQDYDALGTFAQCGKLLHQFRENIEKAREDWIEIRRIMEKTR
;
A
#
# COMPACT_ATOMS: atom_id res chain seq x y z
N MET A 1 -28.64 13.41 -1.46
CA MET A 1 -27.65 12.31 -1.53
C MET A 1 -27.75 11.42 -2.78
N SER A 2 -26.63 11.29 -3.49
CA SER A 2 -26.47 10.32 -4.56
C SER A 2 -26.08 8.94 -4.02
N LYS A 3 -26.91 7.92 -4.26
CA LYS A 3 -26.56 6.49 -4.02
C LYS A 3 -25.21 6.10 -4.62
N ARG A 4 -24.73 6.85 -5.63
CA ARG A 4 -23.39 6.66 -6.22
C ARG A 4 -22.29 6.93 -5.20
N ILE A 5 -22.27 8.14 -4.63
CA ILE A 5 -21.23 8.59 -3.71
C ILE A 5 -21.27 7.74 -2.43
N GLU A 6 -22.46 7.47 -1.91
CA GLU A 6 -22.67 6.58 -0.76
C GLU A 6 -21.94 5.24 -0.92
N HIS A 7 -22.21 4.50 -2.01
CA HIS A 7 -21.58 3.20 -2.21
C HIS A 7 -20.07 3.29 -2.43
N ILE A 8 -19.56 4.40 -3.01
CA ILE A 8 -18.12 4.59 -3.18
C ILE A 8 -17.46 4.80 -1.81
N LEU A 9 -18.01 5.68 -0.98
CA LEU A 9 -17.50 5.91 0.37
C LEU A 9 -17.55 4.64 1.22
N GLU A 10 -18.61 3.83 1.12
CA GLU A 10 -18.67 2.54 1.82
C GLU A 10 -17.60 1.54 1.33
N VAL A 11 -17.27 1.54 0.04
CA VAL A 11 -16.17 0.72 -0.49
C VAL A 11 -14.84 1.20 0.08
N LEU A 12 -14.60 2.52 0.08
CA LEU A 12 -13.39 3.10 0.64
C LEU A 12 -13.26 2.82 2.14
N GLU A 13 -14.36 2.88 2.88
CA GLU A 13 -14.41 2.55 4.31
C GLU A 13 -14.03 1.08 4.57
N GLU A 14 -14.57 0.14 3.80
CA GLU A 14 -14.21 -1.27 3.92
C GLU A 14 -12.75 -1.52 3.57
N ILE A 15 -12.21 -0.84 2.55
CA ILE A 15 -10.79 -0.94 2.22
C ILE A 15 -9.95 -0.37 3.37
N TYR A 16 -10.28 0.84 3.85
CA TYR A 16 -9.57 1.50 4.93
C TYR A 16 -9.55 0.62 6.20
N LYS A 17 -10.67 0.05 6.63
CA LYS A 17 -10.72 -0.79 7.85
C LYS A 17 -9.84 -2.04 7.79
N ASN A 18 -9.56 -2.56 6.59
CA ASN A 18 -8.83 -3.81 6.39
C ASN A 18 -7.44 -3.60 5.74
N TYR A 19 -7.04 -2.34 5.53
CA TYR A 19 -5.76 -2.00 4.92
C TYR A 19 -4.62 -2.07 5.94
N GLU A 20 -3.52 -2.69 5.55
CA GLU A 20 -2.27 -2.79 6.32
C GLU A 20 -1.16 -2.17 5.47
N PRO A 21 -0.39 -1.16 5.95
CA PRO A 21 0.62 -0.45 5.16
C PRO A 21 1.70 -1.34 4.50
N TYR A 22 1.83 -2.60 4.93
CA TYR A 22 2.81 -3.57 4.42
C TYR A 22 2.18 -4.90 3.98
N GLY A 23 0.88 -4.95 3.68
CA GLY A 23 0.15 -6.21 3.43
C GLY A 23 0.40 -6.89 2.08
N GLY A 24 1.51 -6.57 1.41
CA GLY A 24 2.03 -7.25 0.23
C GLY A 24 1.37 -6.85 -1.10
N VAL A 25 2.00 -7.30 -2.20
CA VAL A 25 1.57 -6.98 -3.57
C VAL A 25 0.13 -7.46 -3.81
N GLY A 26 -0.72 -6.55 -4.34
CA GLY A 26 -2.10 -6.87 -4.71
C GLY A 26 -3.10 -6.82 -3.54
N GLN A 27 -2.70 -6.36 -2.35
CA GLN A 27 -3.60 -6.18 -1.22
C GLN A 27 -4.79 -5.28 -1.56
N ILE A 28 -4.56 -4.11 -2.17
CA ILE A 28 -5.62 -3.19 -2.58
C ILE A 28 -6.61 -3.86 -3.52
N GLN A 29 -6.11 -4.62 -4.50
CA GLN A 29 -6.96 -5.36 -5.42
C GLN A 29 -7.86 -6.38 -4.71
N ARG A 30 -7.31 -7.11 -3.73
CA ARG A 30 -8.04 -8.09 -2.90
C ARG A 30 -9.09 -7.38 -2.03
N LEU A 31 -8.68 -6.38 -1.26
CA LEU A 31 -9.55 -5.60 -0.37
C LEU A 31 -10.70 -4.97 -1.15
N ARG A 32 -10.41 -4.38 -2.31
CA ARG A 32 -11.43 -3.78 -3.18
C ARG A 32 -12.45 -4.81 -3.69
N ARG A 33 -12.02 -6.03 -4.08
CA ARG A 33 -12.96 -7.12 -4.45
C ARG A 33 -13.85 -7.54 -3.28
N GLU A 34 -13.30 -7.57 -2.06
CA GLU A 34 -14.06 -7.93 -0.87
C GLU A 34 -15.04 -6.83 -0.46
N ALA A 35 -14.59 -5.58 -0.48
CA ALA A 35 -15.41 -4.39 -0.26
C ALA A 35 -16.58 -4.32 -1.25
N ASP A 36 -16.33 -4.49 -2.55
CA ASP A 36 -17.37 -4.54 -3.58
C ASP A 36 -18.46 -5.56 -3.24
N ARG A 37 -18.07 -6.75 -2.77
CA ARG A 37 -19.00 -7.83 -2.43
C ARG A 37 -19.78 -7.51 -1.14
N ARG A 38 -19.14 -6.93 -0.13
CA ARG A 38 -19.79 -6.56 1.14
C ARG A 38 -20.83 -5.48 0.92
N VAL A 39 -20.46 -4.40 0.23
CA VAL A 39 -21.36 -3.30 -0.13
C VAL A 39 -22.51 -3.80 -1.00
N ALA A 40 -22.21 -4.64 -2.00
CA ALA A 40 -23.24 -5.24 -2.84
C ALA A 40 -24.27 -6.06 -2.04
N ARG A 41 -23.80 -6.87 -1.08
CA ARG A 41 -24.67 -7.64 -0.18
C ARG A 41 -25.53 -6.73 0.71
N ARG A 42 -24.95 -5.68 1.31
CA ARG A 42 -25.68 -4.72 2.15
C ARG A 42 -26.84 -4.06 1.41
N HIS A 43 -26.63 -3.74 0.14
CA HIS A 43 -27.61 -3.01 -0.69
C HIS A 43 -28.47 -3.91 -1.59
N GLY A 44 -28.32 -5.24 -1.52
CA GLY A 44 -29.07 -6.17 -2.37
C GLY A 44 -28.80 -5.99 -3.87
N VAL A 45 -27.62 -5.53 -4.25
CA VAL A 45 -27.21 -5.32 -5.65
C VAL A 45 -26.06 -6.27 -6.03
N THR A 46 -25.66 -6.27 -7.30
CA THR A 46 -24.49 -7.05 -7.74
C THR A 46 -23.19 -6.28 -7.48
N TYR A 47 -22.09 -7.00 -7.24
CA TYR A 47 -20.77 -6.38 -7.12
C TYR A 47 -20.37 -5.60 -8.39
N ARG A 48 -20.85 -6.02 -9.57
CA ARG A 48 -20.65 -5.30 -10.83
C ARG A 48 -21.34 -3.93 -10.81
N THR A 49 -22.52 -3.84 -10.19
CA THR A 49 -23.26 -2.58 -10.03
C THR A 49 -22.52 -1.61 -9.12
N VAL A 50 -21.86 -2.11 -8.05
CA VAL A 50 -20.99 -1.31 -7.20
C VAL A 50 -19.77 -0.85 -7.97
N GLN A 51 -19.08 -1.78 -8.64
CA GLN A 51 -17.89 -1.49 -9.44
C GLN A 51 -18.14 -0.46 -10.56
N ASP A 52 -19.30 -0.50 -11.20
CA ASP A 52 -19.65 0.43 -12.27
C ASP A 52 -19.66 1.90 -11.81
N LYS A 53 -19.90 2.16 -10.51
CA LYS A 53 -19.96 3.50 -9.94
C LYS A 53 -18.61 4.21 -10.00
N TYR A 54 -17.53 3.54 -9.62
CA TYR A 54 -16.20 4.14 -9.74
C TYR A 54 -15.54 3.85 -11.10
N ARG A 55 -15.90 2.76 -11.79
CA ARG A 55 -15.32 2.42 -13.10
C ARG A 55 -15.82 3.29 -14.26
N ARG A 56 -17.12 3.62 -14.28
CA ARG A 56 -17.74 4.36 -15.39
C ARG A 56 -18.24 5.73 -14.99
N ARG A 57 -18.76 5.88 -13.77
CA ARG A 57 -19.40 7.14 -13.35
C ARG A 57 -18.45 8.14 -12.70
N LEU A 58 -17.16 7.81 -12.60
CA LEU A 58 -16.08 8.75 -12.32
C LEU A 58 -15.22 9.01 -13.57
N SER A 59 -15.59 8.45 -14.73
CA SER A 59 -14.97 8.80 -16.00
C SER A 59 -15.34 10.24 -16.36
N PRO A 60 -14.42 11.04 -16.94
CA PRO A 60 -13.06 10.68 -17.37
C PRO A 60 -11.98 10.76 -16.29
N ASP A 61 -12.27 11.33 -15.11
CA ASP A 61 -11.25 11.59 -14.08
C ASP A 61 -10.62 10.32 -13.49
N ILE A 62 -11.36 9.20 -13.53
CA ILE A 62 -10.85 7.86 -13.21
C ILE A 62 -11.17 6.89 -14.35
N GLU A 63 -10.15 6.48 -15.08
CA GLU A 63 -10.19 5.51 -16.16
C GLU A 63 -10.12 4.07 -15.62
N GLY A 64 -11.27 3.65 -15.10
CA GLY A 64 -11.51 2.28 -14.72
C GLY A 64 -10.89 1.85 -13.39
N VAL A 65 -10.81 0.54 -13.19
CA VAL A 65 -10.57 -0.06 -11.87
C VAL A 65 -9.12 0.13 -11.41
N ARG A 66 -8.16 0.07 -12.33
CA ARG A 66 -6.74 0.14 -11.98
C ARG A 66 -6.34 1.53 -11.51
N GLN A 67 -6.80 2.58 -12.19
CA GLN A 67 -6.54 3.95 -11.75
C GLN A 67 -7.22 4.24 -10.42
N PHE A 68 -8.44 3.73 -10.21
CA PHE A 68 -9.10 3.80 -8.91
C PHE A 68 -8.24 3.14 -7.81
N GLU A 69 -7.73 1.93 -8.03
CA GLU A 69 -6.87 1.22 -7.07
C GLU A 69 -5.60 2.02 -6.72
N ILE A 70 -4.96 2.65 -7.70
CA ILE A 70 -3.76 3.50 -7.49
C ILE A 70 -4.11 4.71 -6.61
N LEU A 71 -5.21 5.41 -6.91
CA LEU A 71 -5.62 6.59 -6.15
C LEU A 71 -6.00 6.24 -4.71
N VAL A 72 -6.62 5.08 -4.50
CA VAL A 72 -6.92 4.56 -3.16
C VAL A 72 -5.64 4.24 -2.40
N GLU A 73 -4.65 3.62 -3.03
CA GLU A 73 -3.36 3.32 -2.41
C GLU A 73 -2.62 4.60 -2.02
N GLN A 74 -2.55 5.59 -2.91
CA GLN A 74 -1.92 6.88 -2.63
C GLN A 74 -2.60 7.61 -1.47
N TRP A 75 -3.93 7.59 -1.40
CA TRP A 75 -4.68 8.16 -0.29
C TRP A 75 -4.37 7.45 1.04
N LEU A 76 -4.37 6.11 1.04
CA LEU A 76 -4.09 5.32 2.24
C LEU A 76 -2.66 5.49 2.76
N LEU A 77 -1.71 5.81 1.88
CA LEU A 77 -0.33 6.12 2.22
C LEU A 77 -0.11 7.61 2.57
N GLY A 78 -1.16 8.43 2.55
CA GLY A 78 -1.07 9.88 2.79
C GLY A 78 -0.26 10.64 1.73
N GLN A 79 -0.15 10.08 0.52
CA GLN A 79 0.66 10.65 -0.55
C GLN A 79 -0.13 11.60 -1.45
N SER A 80 -1.46 11.55 -1.43
CA SER A 80 -2.30 12.34 -2.32
C SER A 80 -3.74 12.51 -1.85
N ASP A 81 -4.25 13.74 -2.00
CA ASP A 81 -5.67 14.10 -1.83
C ASP A 81 -6.47 14.02 -3.15
N THR A 82 -5.84 13.58 -4.25
CA THR A 82 -6.47 13.55 -5.58
C THR A 82 -7.79 12.77 -5.58
N LEU A 83 -7.87 11.65 -4.85
CA LEU A 83 -9.10 10.87 -4.75
C LEU A 83 -10.25 11.69 -4.15
N GLN A 84 -9.98 12.44 -3.08
CA GLN A 84 -10.98 13.31 -2.45
C GLN A 84 -11.44 14.40 -3.41
N GLN A 85 -10.50 15.07 -4.09
CA GLN A 85 -10.80 16.15 -5.04
C GLN A 85 -11.67 15.65 -6.20
N ILE A 86 -11.38 14.46 -6.75
CA ILE A 86 -12.21 13.85 -7.79
C ILE A 86 -13.61 13.53 -7.26
N LEU A 87 -13.73 12.98 -6.05
CA LEU A 87 -15.05 12.70 -5.51
C LEU A 87 -15.86 13.98 -5.28
N LEU A 88 -15.21 15.07 -4.84
CA LEU A 88 -15.84 16.38 -4.69
C LEU A 88 -16.31 16.96 -6.04
N SER A 89 -15.53 16.83 -7.11
CA SER A 89 -15.96 17.30 -8.44
C SER A 89 -17.14 16.52 -9.01
N HIS A 90 -17.38 15.30 -8.51
CA HIS A 90 -18.52 14.46 -8.85
C HIS A 90 -19.67 14.52 -7.83
N ALA A 91 -19.61 15.40 -6.84
CA ALA A 91 -20.73 15.61 -5.92
C ALA A 91 -21.93 16.22 -6.67
N VAL A 92 -23.15 15.75 -6.35
CA VAL A 92 -24.37 16.25 -7.01
C VAL A 92 -24.98 17.42 -6.23
N ASP A 93 -24.82 17.42 -4.91
CA ASP A 93 -25.39 18.40 -3.99
C ASP A 93 -24.40 18.70 -2.84
N ALA A 94 -24.70 19.75 -2.07
CA ALA A 94 -23.90 20.14 -0.91
C ALA A 94 -23.86 19.06 0.20
N GLU A 95 -24.85 18.15 0.21
CA GLU A 95 -24.88 17.03 1.16
C GLU A 95 -23.81 15.99 0.80
N ASP A 96 -23.67 15.63 -0.49
CA ASP A 96 -22.62 14.76 -0.99
C ASP A 96 -21.23 15.38 -0.70
N GLU A 97 -21.04 16.68 -0.95
CA GLU A 97 -19.77 17.37 -0.64
C GLU A 97 -19.41 17.30 0.84
N SER A 98 -20.37 17.62 1.72
CA SER A 98 -20.15 17.61 3.17
C SER A 98 -19.76 16.21 3.67
N ARG A 99 -20.44 15.17 3.18
CA ARG A 99 -20.13 13.78 3.56
C ARG A 99 -18.78 13.31 3.04
N ILE A 100 -18.39 13.71 1.82
CA ILE A 100 -17.05 13.41 1.30
C ILE A 100 -16.00 14.04 2.22
N ARG A 101 -16.11 15.32 2.55
CA ARG A 101 -15.14 15.97 3.46
C ARG A 101 -15.08 15.29 4.81
N GLN A 102 -16.23 15.03 5.43
CA GLN A 102 -16.31 14.35 6.71
C GLN A 102 -15.68 12.95 6.68
N PHE A 103 -15.87 12.21 5.59
CA PHE A 103 -15.27 10.89 5.42
C PHE A 103 -13.73 10.97 5.42
N PHE A 104 -13.15 11.88 4.63
CA PHE A 104 -11.69 12.01 4.54
C PHE A 104 -11.05 12.64 5.79
N GLU A 105 -11.79 13.47 6.53
CA GLU A 105 -11.35 13.96 7.85
C GLU A 105 -11.34 12.83 8.90
N ARG A 106 -12.35 11.95 8.87
CA ARG A 106 -12.48 10.83 9.83
C ARG A 106 -11.61 9.62 9.51
N GLU A 107 -11.43 9.30 8.23
CA GLU A 107 -10.68 8.12 7.78
C GLU A 107 -9.37 8.55 7.08
N GLY A 108 -8.83 9.71 7.46
CA GLY A 108 -7.59 10.25 6.90
C GLY A 108 -6.34 9.47 7.33
N PRO A 109 -5.22 9.63 6.59
CA PRO A 109 -3.91 9.13 7.03
C PRO A 109 -3.49 9.70 8.40
N ASP A 110 -3.94 10.91 8.72
CA ASP A 110 -3.68 11.59 9.99
C ASP A 110 -4.66 11.20 11.11
N SER A 111 -5.73 10.46 10.79
CA SER A 111 -6.76 10.06 11.74
C SER A 111 -6.35 8.77 12.45
N GLU A 112 -5.62 8.92 13.56
CA GLU A 112 -5.49 7.97 14.70
C GLU A 112 -5.17 6.49 14.41
N ARG A 113 -4.65 6.13 13.23
CA ARG A 113 -4.02 4.80 13.01
C ARG A 113 -2.73 4.60 13.81
N SER A 114 -2.26 5.65 14.50
CA SER A 114 -1.11 5.65 15.41
C SER A 114 -1.31 4.80 16.68
N GLU A 115 -2.54 4.44 17.05
CA GLU A 115 -2.80 3.72 18.32
C GLU A 115 -2.64 2.19 18.24
N ARG A 116 -2.28 1.60 17.08
CA ARG A 116 -2.09 0.15 16.96
C ARG A 116 -0.64 -0.34 17.05
N CYS A 117 0.24 0.48 17.60
CA CYS A 117 1.50 0.05 18.22
C CYS A 117 1.35 0.12 19.74
N GLU A 118 0.46 -0.67 20.32
CA GLU A 118 0.49 -0.93 21.77
C GLU A 118 1.76 -1.74 22.07
N LEU A 119 2.83 -1.01 22.40
CA LEU A 119 3.89 -1.53 23.24
C LEU A 119 3.25 -2.04 24.53
N PRO A 120 3.69 -3.20 25.06
CA PRO A 120 3.12 -3.72 26.29
C PRO A 120 3.27 -2.67 27.39
N SER A 121 2.13 -2.20 27.90
CA SER A 121 2.05 -1.32 29.06
C SER A 121 2.53 -2.08 30.29
N GLY A 122 3.85 -2.10 30.47
CA GLY A 122 4.50 -2.47 31.71
C GLY A 122 4.47 -1.26 32.63
N ASP A 123 3.49 -1.21 33.53
CA ASP A 123 3.60 -0.47 34.79
C ASP A 123 4.78 -1.06 35.58
N GLN A 124 5.99 -0.66 35.24
CA GLN A 124 7.17 -0.81 36.08
C GLN A 124 7.87 0.53 36.10
N ALA A 125 7.93 1.10 37.31
CA ALA A 125 8.65 2.33 37.60
C ALA A 125 10.08 2.24 37.05
N PHE A 126 10.35 3.00 36.00
CA PHE A 126 11.66 3.10 35.37
C PHE A 126 12.55 3.99 36.24
N ASP A 127 13.38 3.32 37.04
CA ASP A 127 14.56 3.87 37.69
C ASP A 127 15.56 4.28 36.59
N GLY A 128 15.85 5.58 36.53
CA GLY A 128 16.66 6.24 35.49
C GLY A 128 18.14 5.85 35.54
N SER A 129 18.42 4.64 35.09
CA SER A 129 19.76 4.12 34.81
C SER A 129 19.82 3.73 33.32
N ASP A 130 19.80 4.73 32.44
CA ASP A 130 20.05 4.52 31.00
C ASP A 130 21.49 4.07 30.81
N SER A 131 21.67 2.74 30.72
CA SER A 131 22.94 2.15 30.30
C SER A 131 23.03 2.25 28.78
N GLU A 132 24.14 2.78 28.26
CA GLU A 132 24.44 2.80 26.81
C GLU A 132 24.31 1.41 26.16
N ASP A 133 24.45 0.35 26.97
CA ASP A 133 24.30 -1.05 26.56
C ASP A 133 22.86 -1.41 26.16
N ASP A 134 21.83 -0.84 26.80
CA ASP A 134 20.42 -1.12 26.47
C ASP A 134 20.00 -0.49 25.12
N VAL A 135 20.52 0.71 24.83
CA VAL A 135 20.33 1.38 23.53
C VAL A 135 21.04 0.61 22.42
N ALA A 136 22.25 0.10 22.71
CA ALA A 136 23.01 -0.70 21.76
C ALA A 136 22.34 -2.05 21.48
N ASP A 137 21.70 -2.67 22.47
CA ASP A 137 20.94 -3.92 22.29
C ASP A 137 19.63 -3.69 21.52
N ALA A 138 18.92 -2.58 21.80
CA ALA A 138 17.74 -2.17 21.04
C ALA A 138 18.05 -1.90 19.56
N LEU A 139 19.14 -1.17 19.27
CA LEU A 139 19.61 -0.93 17.90
C LEU A 139 20.00 -2.24 17.20
N THR A 140 20.65 -3.17 17.91
CA THR A 140 21.03 -4.48 17.35
C THR A 140 19.79 -5.29 16.94
N ARG A 141 18.71 -5.23 17.71
CA ARG A 141 17.44 -5.89 17.39
C ARG A 141 16.74 -5.27 16.17
N VAL A 142 16.71 -3.94 16.09
CA VAL A 142 16.14 -3.22 14.93
C VAL A 142 16.92 -3.53 13.66
N ILE A 143 18.26 -3.50 13.71
CA ILE A 143 19.12 -3.85 12.57
C ILE A 143 18.85 -5.29 12.12
N SER A 144 18.75 -6.23 13.06
CA SER A 144 18.48 -7.64 12.74
C SER A 144 17.11 -7.84 12.09
N LEU A 145 16.10 -7.08 12.53
CA LEU A 145 14.75 -7.12 11.96
C LEU A 145 14.71 -6.55 10.54
N VAL A 146 15.38 -5.41 10.32
CA VAL A 146 15.49 -4.78 9.01
C VAL A 146 16.25 -5.69 8.03
N ASP A 147 17.32 -6.35 8.49
CA ASP A 147 18.12 -7.27 7.67
C ASP A 147 17.32 -8.52 7.25
N ALA A 148 16.49 -9.05 8.15
CA ALA A 148 15.59 -10.17 7.87
C ALA A 148 14.52 -9.79 6.83
N GLU A 149 13.89 -8.61 6.97
CA GLU A 149 12.81 -8.19 6.07
C GLU A 149 13.34 -7.77 4.69
N LEU A 150 14.48 -7.08 4.63
CA LEU A 150 15.17 -6.80 3.36
C LEU A 150 15.58 -8.08 2.65
N SER A 151 16.15 -9.06 3.37
CA SER A 151 16.51 -10.35 2.78
C SER A 151 15.30 -11.10 2.22
N ARG A 152 14.18 -11.06 2.94
CA ARG A 152 12.91 -11.66 2.50
C ARG A 152 12.37 -10.97 1.25
N LEU A 153 12.35 -9.63 1.21
CA LEU A 153 11.90 -8.86 0.04
C LEU A 153 12.77 -9.14 -1.18
N LEU A 154 14.09 -9.11 -1.01
CA LEU A 154 15.06 -9.39 -2.09
C LEU A 154 14.87 -10.80 -2.66
N ASN A 155 14.70 -11.81 -1.82
CA ASN A 155 14.47 -13.18 -2.27
C ASN A 155 13.14 -13.35 -3.02
N ASN A 156 12.07 -12.71 -2.55
CA ASN A 156 10.76 -12.73 -3.21
C ASN A 156 10.82 -12.03 -4.58
N MET A 157 11.49 -10.87 -4.65
CA MET A 157 11.67 -10.13 -5.90
C MET A 157 12.54 -10.91 -6.89
N LYS A 158 13.63 -11.53 -6.43
CA LYS A 158 14.48 -12.38 -7.27
C LYS A 158 13.70 -13.54 -7.87
N GLY A 159 12.91 -14.26 -7.07
CA GLY A 159 12.07 -15.35 -7.56
C GLY A 159 11.00 -14.91 -8.57
N ALA A 160 10.41 -13.73 -8.37
CA ALA A 160 9.46 -13.15 -9.31
C ALA A 160 10.13 -12.78 -10.65
N ILE A 161 11.34 -12.22 -10.61
CA ILE A 161 12.12 -11.87 -11.81
C ILE A 161 12.54 -13.13 -12.56
N GLU A 162 13.07 -14.15 -11.88
CA GLU A 162 13.47 -15.42 -12.50
C GLU A 162 12.27 -16.14 -13.15
N GLY A 163 11.09 -16.08 -12.52
CA GLY A 163 9.84 -16.59 -13.09
C GLY A 163 9.43 -15.85 -14.36
N GLN A 164 9.51 -14.53 -14.36
CA GLN A 164 9.18 -13.69 -15.52
C GLN A 164 10.22 -13.78 -16.65
N GLU A 165 11.52 -13.93 -16.34
CA GLU A 165 12.57 -14.16 -17.34
C GLU A 165 12.39 -15.51 -18.04
N LYS A 166 12.04 -16.56 -17.29
CA LYS A 166 11.77 -17.88 -17.87
C LYS A 166 10.54 -17.88 -18.77
N GLU A 167 9.47 -17.20 -18.33
CA GLU A 167 8.25 -17.03 -19.12
C GLU A 167 8.52 -16.20 -20.38
N ALA A 168 9.34 -15.14 -20.30
CA ALA A 168 9.74 -14.33 -21.46
C ALA A 168 10.64 -15.07 -22.46
N GLN A 169 11.52 -15.99 -22.01
CA GLN A 169 12.35 -16.84 -22.88
C GLN A 169 11.51 -17.79 -23.74
N ASP A 170 10.36 -18.25 -23.25
CA ASP A 170 9.43 -19.08 -24.03
C ASP A 170 8.70 -18.28 -25.15
N TYR A 171 8.72 -16.94 -25.09
CA TYR A 171 8.02 -16.04 -26.03
C TYR A 171 8.93 -15.29 -27.02
N ASP A 172 10.22 -15.65 -27.11
CA ASP A 172 11.26 -14.88 -27.83
C ASP A 172 11.13 -14.86 -29.38
N ALA A 173 9.97 -15.22 -29.94
CA ALA A 173 9.70 -15.17 -31.38
C ALA A 173 9.19 -13.82 -31.91
N LEU A 174 8.83 -12.83 -31.06
CA LEU A 174 8.06 -11.65 -31.49
C LEU A 174 8.67 -10.26 -31.23
N GLY A 175 9.93 -10.16 -30.78
CA GLY A 175 10.70 -8.90 -30.76
C GLY A 175 10.25 -7.82 -29.76
N THR A 176 9.01 -7.83 -29.28
CA THR A 176 8.49 -6.89 -28.26
C THR A 176 9.00 -7.23 -26.85
N PHE A 177 9.35 -8.50 -26.60
CA PHE A 177 9.86 -8.99 -25.31
C PHE A 177 11.32 -8.60 -25.02
N ALA A 178 12.10 -8.25 -26.05
CA ALA A 178 13.51 -7.85 -25.90
C ALA A 178 13.67 -6.58 -25.05
N GLN A 179 12.68 -5.68 -25.06
CA GLN A 179 12.71 -4.43 -24.29
C GLN A 179 12.32 -4.66 -22.82
N CYS A 180 11.39 -5.59 -22.55
CA CYS A 180 11.08 -6.06 -21.20
C CYS A 180 12.27 -6.81 -20.57
N GLY A 181 12.98 -7.65 -21.34
CA GLY A 181 14.18 -8.33 -20.88
C GLY A 181 15.29 -7.37 -20.45
N LYS A 182 15.52 -6.28 -21.21
CA LYS A 182 16.48 -5.24 -20.84
C LYS A 182 16.09 -4.51 -19.55
N LEU A 183 14.81 -4.19 -19.38
CA LEU A 183 14.29 -3.56 -18.16
C LEU A 183 14.43 -4.47 -16.93
N LEU A 184 14.14 -5.77 -17.08
CA LEU A 184 14.32 -6.75 -16.01
C LEU A 184 15.79 -6.92 -15.63
N HIS A 185 16.69 -6.97 -16.62
CA HIS A 185 18.12 -7.06 -16.37
C HIS A 185 18.66 -5.81 -15.66
N GLN A 186 18.23 -4.61 -16.07
CA GLN A 186 18.64 -3.36 -15.42
C GLN A 186 18.07 -3.25 -14.00
N PHE A 187 16.85 -3.76 -13.78
CA PHE A 187 16.26 -3.83 -12.45
C PHE A 187 17.02 -4.81 -11.54
N ARG A 188 17.46 -5.96 -12.06
CA ARG A 188 18.32 -6.92 -11.34
C ARG A 188 19.64 -6.29 -10.90
N GLU A 189 20.32 -5.57 -11.80
CA GLU A 189 21.58 -4.87 -11.48
C GLU A 189 21.40 -3.82 -10.38
N ASN A 190 20.30 -3.05 -10.43
CA ASN A 190 19.99 -2.06 -9.38
C ASN A 190 19.76 -2.72 -8.01
N ILE A 191 19.13 -3.91 -7.99
CA ILE A 191 18.91 -4.67 -6.76
C ILE A 191 20.23 -5.18 -6.19
N GLU A 192 21.12 -5.72 -7.04
CA GLU A 192 22.44 -6.20 -6.61
C GLU A 192 23.27 -5.05 -6.03
N LYS A 193 23.26 -3.89 -6.68
CA LYS A 193 23.92 -2.68 -6.18
C LYS A 193 23.35 -2.22 -4.84
N ALA A 194 22.03 -2.16 -4.68
CA ALA A 194 21.40 -1.79 -3.41
C ALA A 194 21.77 -2.76 -2.27
N ARG A 195 21.94 -4.05 -2.59
CA ARG A 195 22.41 -5.05 -1.63
C ARG A 195 23.87 -4.83 -1.24
N GLU A 196 24.74 -4.49 -2.19
CA GLU A 196 26.14 -4.16 -1.91
C GLU A 196 26.27 -2.90 -1.04
N ASP A 197 25.52 -1.84 -1.38
CA ASP A 197 25.47 -0.60 -0.60
C ASP A 197 25.01 -0.88 0.84
N TRP A 198 24.01 -1.74 1.03
CA TRP A 198 23.54 -2.15 2.37
C TRP A 198 24.60 -2.90 3.17
N ILE A 199 25.33 -3.82 2.54
CA ILE A 199 26.44 -4.55 3.19
C ILE A 199 27.53 -3.58 3.64
N GLU A 200 27.85 -2.57 2.83
CA GLU A 200 28.87 -1.58 3.19
C GLU A 200 28.40 -0.65 4.31
N ILE A 201 27.14 -0.19 4.28
CA ILE A 201 26.54 0.58 5.37
C ILE A 201 26.59 -0.21 6.68
N ARG A 202 26.20 -1.49 6.65
CA ARG A 202 26.29 -2.39 7.82
C ARG A 202 27.71 -2.49 8.34
N ARG A 203 28.70 -2.65 7.46
CA ARG A 203 30.11 -2.73 7.83
C ARG A 203 30.62 -1.44 8.49
N ILE A 204 30.16 -0.29 8.02
CA ILE A 204 30.48 1.01 8.64
C ILE A 204 29.84 1.10 10.02
N MET A 205 28.56 0.73 10.14
CA MET A 205 27.85 0.72 11.44
C MET A 205 28.54 -0.19 12.46
N GLU A 206 29.00 -1.38 12.06
CA GLU A 206 29.72 -2.32 12.93
C GLU A 206 31.12 -1.83 13.33
N LYS A 207 31.77 -0.96 12.55
CA LYS A 207 33.08 -0.37 12.88
C LYS A 207 33.01 0.88 13.76
N THR A 208 31.85 1.52 13.81
CA THR A 208 31.65 2.78 14.56
C THR A 208 31.14 2.50 15.99
N ARG A 209 30.93 1.22 16.32
CA ARG A 209 30.63 0.68 17.65
C ARG A 209 31.93 0.19 18.29
#